data_AF-A0A1C6A545-F1
#
_entry.id   AF-A0A1C6A545-F1
#
_cell.length_a   1.000
_cell.length_b   1.000
_cell.length_c   1.000
_cell.angle_alpha   90.00
_cell.angle_beta   90.00
_cell.angle_gamma   90.00
#
_symmetry.space_group_name_H-M   'P 1'
#
loop_
_entity.id
_entity.type
_entity.pdbx_description
1 polymer ?
#
loop_
_entity_poly.entity_id
_entity_poly.type
_entity_poly.pdbx_seq_one_letter_code
_entity_poly.pdbx_strand_id
1 'polypeptide(L)'
;MDDILYALWNGDYDPTPERDREDKALSDQSAQFGSAVKEAFGLDFMDRWGEIEGERADRRAFQHYREGFRLGVRLVLEAIRPA
;
A
#
# COMPACT_ATOMS: atom_id res chain seq x y z
N MET A 1 7.74 -15.46 18.70
CA MET A 1 7.51 -14.50 17.60
C MET A 1 8.68 -14.73 16.67
N ASP A 2 8.77 -15.96 16.17
CA ASP A 2 10.05 -16.48 15.70
C ASP A 2 9.91 -16.57 14.19
N ASP A 3 10.79 -15.86 13.49
CA ASP A 3 10.96 -15.75 12.04
C ASP A 3 10.27 -14.66 11.21
N ILE A 4 9.65 -13.61 11.78
CA ILE A 4 9.30 -12.44 10.93
C ILE A 4 10.55 -11.78 10.32
N LEU A 5 11.65 -11.72 11.08
CA LEU A 5 12.94 -11.21 10.60
C LEU A 5 13.53 -12.07 9.48
N TYR A 6 13.42 -13.39 9.61
CA TYR A 6 13.92 -14.33 8.62
C TYR A 6 13.07 -14.31 7.35
N ALA A 7 11.75 -14.25 7.48
CA ALA A 7 10.83 -14.08 6.35
C ALA A 7 11.07 -12.74 5.62
N LEU A 8 11.30 -11.64 6.36
CA LEU A 8 11.71 -10.37 5.78
C LEU A 8 13.07 -10.46 5.05
N TRP A 9 14.04 -11.15 5.64
CA TRP A 9 15.38 -11.32 5.06
C TRP A 9 15.36 -12.13 3.76
N ASN A 10 14.59 -13.22 3.72
CA ASN A 10 14.46 -14.08 2.54
C ASN A 10 13.51 -13.52 1.47
N GLY A 11 12.75 -12.47 1.80
CA GLY A 11 11.73 -11.92 0.90
C GLY A 11 10.42 -12.71 0.89
N ASP A 12 10.22 -13.62 1.86
CA ASP A 12 9.01 -14.44 2.02
C ASP A 12 7.88 -13.69 2.74
N TYR A 13 8.15 -12.46 3.21
CA TYR A 13 7.15 -11.60 3.84
C TYR A 13 6.64 -10.53 2.86
N ASP A 14 5.41 -10.70 2.40
CA ASP A 14 4.62 -9.64 1.76
C ASP A 14 3.48 -9.23 2.71
N PRO A 15 3.47 -7.99 3.23
CA PRO A 15 2.36 -7.49 4.05
C PRO A 15 1.11 -7.19 3.22
N THR A 16 1.20 -7.21 1.89
CA THR A 16 0.07 -6.97 0.98
C THR A 16 -0.85 -8.19 1.02
N PRO A 17 -2.15 -8.02 1.32
CA PRO A 17 -3.09 -9.12 1.24
C PRO A 17 -3.10 -9.73 -0.17
N GLU A 18 -3.15 -11.06 -0.26
CA GLU A 18 -3.39 -11.72 -1.54
C GLU A 18 -4.71 -11.25 -2.12
N ARG A 19 -4.68 -10.77 -3.36
CA ARG A 19 -5.88 -10.27 -4.03
C ARG A 19 -6.74 -11.44 -4.46
N ASP A 20 -7.93 -11.53 -3.92
CA ASP A 20 -8.86 -12.58 -4.28
C ASP A 20 -9.77 -12.17 -5.47
N ARG A 21 -10.75 -13.02 -5.78
CA ARG A 21 -11.71 -12.73 -6.86
C ARG A 21 -12.61 -11.54 -6.53
N GLU A 22 -12.89 -11.30 -5.26
CA GLU A 22 -13.72 -10.17 -4.81
C GLU A 22 -12.96 -8.86 -5.00
N ASP A 23 -11.69 -8.81 -4.64
CA ASP A 23 -10.81 -7.66 -4.88
C ASP A 23 -10.68 -7.32 -6.37
N LYS A 24 -10.64 -8.35 -7.23
CA LYS A 24 -10.65 -8.14 -8.67
C LYS A 24 -11.97 -7.55 -9.14
N ALA A 25 -13.10 -8.09 -8.68
CA ALA A 25 -14.42 -7.59 -9.05
C ALA A 25 -14.63 -6.13 -8.60
N LEU A 26 -14.19 -5.79 -7.39
CA LEU A 26 -14.20 -4.41 -6.88
C LEU A 26 -13.32 -3.49 -7.72
N SER A 27 -12.14 -3.96 -8.13
CA SER A 27 -11.24 -3.22 -9.02
C SER A 27 -11.89 -2.94 -10.38
N ASP A 28 -12.53 -3.93 -10.98
CA ASP A 28 -13.22 -3.80 -12.27
C ASP A 28 -14.41 -2.82 -12.15
N GLN A 29 -15.18 -2.91 -11.05
CA GLN A 29 -16.29 -2.01 -10.78
C GLN A 29 -15.82 -0.56 -10.58
N SER A 30 -14.72 -0.38 -9.85
CA SER A 30 -14.10 0.95 -9.64
C SER A 30 -13.66 1.57 -10.97
N ALA A 31 -13.07 0.77 -11.87
CA ALA A 31 -12.68 1.23 -13.20
C ALA A 31 -13.89 1.67 -14.05
N GLN A 32 -15.00 0.92 -14.01
CA GLN A 32 -16.23 1.29 -14.71
C GLN A 32 -16.80 2.61 -14.19
N PHE A 33 -16.87 2.79 -12.88
CA PHE A 33 -17.30 4.07 -12.29
C PHE A 33 -16.35 5.21 -12.66
N GLY A 34 -15.04 4.98 -12.65
CA GLY A 34 -14.06 5.97 -13.11
C GLY A 34 -14.28 6.41 -14.56
N SER A 35 -14.64 5.47 -15.45
CA SER A 35 -15.00 5.79 -16.83
C SER A 35 -16.26 6.65 -16.92
N ALA A 36 -17.30 6.34 -16.13
CA ALA A 36 -18.54 7.12 -16.11
C ALA A 36 -18.31 8.54 -15.56
N VAL A 37 -17.48 8.69 -14.52
CA VAL A 37 -17.10 10.00 -13.98
C VAL A 37 -16.33 10.81 -15.04
N LYS A 38 -15.37 10.17 -15.75
CA LYS A 38 -14.66 10.81 -16.86
C LYS A 38 -15.61 11.27 -17.97
N GLU A 39 -16.59 10.46 -18.33
CA GLU A 39 -17.58 10.82 -19.35
C GLU A 39 -18.42 12.03 -18.94
N ALA A 40 -18.83 12.10 -17.67
CA ALA A 40 -19.66 13.17 -17.15
C ALA A 40 -18.89 14.50 -16.93
N PHE A 41 -17.64 14.43 -16.44
CA PHE A 41 -16.89 15.60 -15.98
C PHE A 41 -15.69 15.97 -16.86
N GLY A 42 -15.34 15.13 -17.83
CA GLY A 42 -14.23 15.36 -18.76
C GLY A 42 -12.86 15.00 -18.18
N LEU A 43 -11.85 15.12 -19.05
CA LEU A 43 -10.47 14.73 -18.73
C LEU A 43 -9.83 15.68 -17.69
N ASP A 44 -9.99 16.99 -17.85
CA ASP A 44 -9.39 17.98 -16.95
C ASP A 44 -9.81 17.80 -15.49
N PHE A 45 -11.06 17.37 -15.26
CA PHE A 45 -11.54 17.02 -13.93
C PHE A 45 -10.80 15.79 -13.38
N MET A 46 -10.65 14.75 -14.21
CA MET A 46 -9.96 13.51 -13.83
C MET A 46 -8.48 13.76 -13.53
N ASP A 47 -7.82 14.65 -14.28
CA ASP A 47 -6.42 14.99 -14.06
C ASP A 47 -6.24 15.68 -12.70
N ARG A 48 -7.07 16.70 -12.40
CA ARG A 48 -7.04 17.37 -11.08
C ARG A 48 -7.40 16.43 -9.94
N TRP A 49 -8.39 15.55 -10.14
CA TRP A 49 -8.74 14.53 -9.17
C TRP A 49 -7.55 13.58 -8.92
N GLY A 50 -6.87 13.17 -9.99
CA GLY A 50 -5.66 12.35 -9.95
C GLY A 50 -4.51 13.01 -9.20
N GLU A 51 -4.26 14.30 -9.41
CA GLU A 51 -3.25 15.07 -8.67
C GLU A 51 -3.52 15.05 -7.15
N ILE A 52 -4.77 15.29 -6.75
CA ILE A 52 -5.17 15.27 -5.33
C ILE A 52 -5.01 13.87 -4.72
N GLU A 53 -5.45 12.83 -5.42
CA GLU A 53 -5.30 11.46 -4.94
C GLU A 53 -3.83 11.00 -4.93
N GLY A 54 -3.01 11.48 -5.87
CA GLY A 54 -1.58 11.29 -5.89
C GLY A 54 -0.91 11.89 -4.65
N GLU A 55 -1.19 13.16 -4.34
CA GLU A 55 -0.64 13.81 -3.14
C GLU A 55 -1.08 13.09 -1.85
N ARG A 56 -2.34 12.63 -1.80
CA ARG A 56 -2.83 11.80 -0.68
C ARG A 56 -2.07 10.48 -0.60
N ALA A 57 -1.81 9.82 -1.72
CA ALA A 57 -1.07 8.58 -1.78
C ALA A 57 0.38 8.77 -1.31
N ASP A 58 1.05 9.84 -1.73
CA ASP A 58 2.42 10.17 -1.30
C ASP A 58 2.51 10.39 0.22
N ARG A 59 1.55 11.12 0.78
CA ARG A 59 1.47 11.33 2.25
C ARG A 59 1.27 10.01 3.00
N ARG A 60 0.42 9.11 2.50
CA ARG A 60 0.22 7.77 3.09
C ARG A 60 1.45 6.89 2.92
N ALA A 61 2.08 6.91 1.75
CA ALA A 61 3.29 6.14 1.45
C ALA A 61 4.42 6.52 2.41
N PHE A 62 4.60 7.81 2.71
CA PHE A 62 5.56 8.26 3.72
C PHE A 62 5.27 7.69 5.10
N GLN A 63 3.99 7.62 5.52
CA GLN A 63 3.60 7.01 6.79
C GLN A 63 3.89 5.52 6.82
N HIS A 64 3.55 4.79 5.76
CA HIS A 64 3.83 3.36 5.65
C HIS A 64 5.33 3.08 5.69
N TYR A 65 6.13 3.85 4.96
CA TYR A 65 7.59 3.77 5.01
C TYR A 65 8.11 4.01 6.43
N ARG A 66 7.63 5.07 7.10
CA ARG A 66 8.05 5.42 8.46
C ARG A 66 7.75 4.31 9.47
N GLU A 67 6.55 3.73 9.41
CA GLU A 67 6.16 2.66 10.33
C GLU A 67 6.90 1.35 10.01
N GLY A 68 7.09 1.01 8.73
CA GLY A 68 7.92 -0.12 8.30
C GLY A 68 9.38 0.01 8.77
N PHE A 69 9.98 1.20 8.63
CA PHE A 69 11.32 1.47 9.13
C PHE A 69 11.41 1.32 10.65
N ARG A 70 10.44 1.86 11.40
CA ARG A 70 10.37 1.72 12.86
C ARG A 70 10.27 0.25 13.29
N LEU A 71 9.44 -0.53 12.60
CA LEU A 71 9.30 -1.96 12.84
C LEU A 71 10.64 -2.67 12.60
N GLY A 72 11.29 -2.41 11.45
CA GLY A 72 12.60 -2.99 11.13
C GLY A 72 13.66 -2.71 12.19
N VAL A 73 13.76 -1.45 12.66
CA VAL A 73 14.70 -1.09 13.75
C VAL A 73 14.38 -1.83 15.04
N ARG A 74 13.10 -1.92 15.43
CA ARG A 74 12.69 -2.66 16.65
C ARG A 74 13.07 -4.13 16.57
N LEU A 75 12.77 -4.77 15.44
CA LEU A 75 13.09 -6.18 15.22
C LEU A 75 14.61 -6.41 15.28
N VAL A 76 15.42 -5.57 14.65
CA VAL A 76 16.89 -5.67 14.73
C VAL A 76 17.38 -5.50 16.17
N LEU A 77 16.85 -4.53 16.91
CA LEU A 77 17.22 -4.31 18.32
C LEU A 77 16.82 -5.49 19.22
N GLU A 78 15.70 -6.15 18.94
CA GLU A 78 15.29 -7.37 19.62
C GLU A 78 16.26 -8.53 19.31
N ALA A 79 16.69 -8.68 18.06
CA ALA A 79 17.60 -9.75 17.64
C ALA A 79 19.03 -9.63 18.21
N ILE A 80 19.51 -8.41 18.47
CA ILE A 80 20.86 -8.16 18.99
C ILE A 80 20.92 -7.95 20.51
N ARG A 81 19.77 -7.91 21.20
CA ARG A 81 19.76 -7.82 22.67
C ARG A 81 20.29 -9.14 23.27
N PRO A 82 21.22 -9.09 24.23
CA PRO A 82 21.55 -10.26 25.01
C PRO A 82 20.33 -10.72 25.82
N ALA A 83 20.19 -12.03 25.99
CA ALA A 83 19.19 -12.66 26.86
C ALA A 83 19.33 -12.22 28.32
#